data_AF-A0A356VT48-F1
#
_entry.id   AF-A0A356VT48-F1
#
_cell.length_a   1.000
_cell.length_b   1.000
_cell.length_c   1.000
_cell.angle_alpha   90.00
_cell.angle_beta   90.00
_cell.angle_gamma   90.00
#
_symmetry.space_group_name_H-M   'P 1'
#
loop_
_entity.id
_entity.type
_entity.pdbx_description
1 polymer ?
#
loop_
_entity_poly.entity_id
_entity_poly.type
_entity_poly.pdbx_seq_one_letter_code
_entity_poly.pdbx_strand_id
1 'polypeptide(L)'
;MSKAPKGWIRWYGLGMFLGIVGVIFAMTYLGITLILKNKIESVASEAWGAKVEIARLDIGLFPIRFGVINLVLTDPDKPMENLIDVGFIGGSVSFYHLVVGRTVIEEISIKELKFNQPRSSSGALEEVNDSDGGRVTAANKKSSFTIPSVVIPDLDDVLSRDNLQTLQMAESVQAQLNALAKDWNTIENNLPNQTKLDSYQQRFQALLNGKYDSLEVIQQKQKEFESLQRDVKEDIRSIEEGKDLLQTKLPKLQADVLALKSLPAQDLARLQEKYSLDAAGLSNLTYLLYGSKIQSYVDTAQDWYLKAKPFIHKWQQDQAIKAEERAQQQAKRLLGTDVVFTEFDPQPDFIIKRVVLSTEIPWGRLELKVLDINGDQPVSKRPIRYFVELQPLGQTAVMK
;
A
#
# COMPACT_ATOMS: atom_id res chain seq x y z
N MET A 1 18.51 -8.03 82.84
CA MET A 1 18.33 -7.62 81.43
C MET A 1 19.68 -7.73 80.71
N SER A 2 19.86 -8.80 79.94
CA SER A 2 21.08 -9.05 79.15
C SER A 2 21.11 -8.11 77.93
N LYS A 3 22.19 -7.36 77.77
CA LYS A 3 22.44 -6.50 76.58
C LYS A 3 22.49 -7.37 75.32
N ALA A 4 21.69 -7.01 74.32
CA ALA A 4 21.69 -7.65 73.00
C ALA A 4 23.08 -7.57 72.34
N PRO A 5 23.49 -8.59 71.57
CA PRO A 5 24.82 -8.61 70.95
C PRO A 5 24.99 -7.45 69.96
N LYS A 6 26.16 -6.82 70.03
CA LYS A 6 26.57 -5.69 69.19
C LYS A 6 26.62 -6.17 67.73
N GLY A 7 25.64 -5.78 66.92
CA GLY A 7 25.51 -6.23 65.54
C GLY A 7 26.78 -5.99 64.71
N TRP A 8 27.15 -6.97 63.88
CA TRP A 8 28.36 -6.98 63.05
C TRP A 8 28.41 -5.89 61.96
N ILE A 9 27.31 -5.17 61.71
CA ILE A 9 27.22 -4.15 60.67
C ILE A 9 27.36 -2.75 61.27
N ARG A 10 28.36 -2.00 60.81
CA ARG A 10 28.55 -0.58 61.15
C ARG A 10 27.64 0.29 60.29
N TRP A 11 26.40 0.49 60.73
CA TRP A 11 25.37 1.24 60.00
C TRP A 11 25.80 2.63 59.51
N TYR A 12 26.59 3.38 60.30
CA TYR A 12 27.13 4.68 59.87
C TYR A 12 28.12 4.56 58.71
N GLY A 13 29.01 3.56 58.77
CA GLY A 13 29.96 3.28 57.68
C GLY A 13 29.25 2.78 56.42
N LEU A 14 28.19 1.98 56.58
CA LEU A 14 27.35 1.53 55.46
C LEU A 14 26.63 2.70 54.78
N GLY A 15 26.08 3.64 55.57
CA GLY A 15 25.44 4.84 55.04
C GLY A 15 26.41 5.73 54.25
N MET A 16 27.63 5.95 54.77
CA MET A 16 28.66 6.71 54.07
C MET A 16 29.12 6.03 52.77
N PHE A 17 29.31 4.71 52.81
CA PHE A 17 29.67 3.91 51.63
C PHE A 17 28.58 3.98 50.55
N LEU A 18 27.31 3.76 50.92
CA LEU A 18 26.17 3.88 49.99
C LEU A 18 26.06 5.29 49.41
N GLY A 19 26.32 6.33 50.21
CA GLY A 19 26.34 7.72 49.75
C GLY A 19 27.41 7.95 48.68
N ILE A 20 28.64 7.51 48.92
CA ILE A 20 29.75 7.65 47.97
C ILE A 20 29.48 6.85 46.68
N VAL A 21 29.03 5.60 46.80
CA VAL A 21 28.69 4.76 45.65
C VAL A 21 27.55 5.39 44.83
N GLY A 22 26.53 5.94 45.50
CA GLY A 22 25.42 6.63 44.83
C GLY A 22 25.89 7.86 44.05
N VAL A 23 26.79 8.67 44.62
CA VAL A 23 27.35 9.86 43.94
C VAL A 23 28.19 9.46 42.74
N ILE A 24 29.05 8.45 42.87
CA ILE A 24 29.87 7.94 41.76
C ILE A 24 28.97 7.40 40.65
N PHE A 25 27.91 6.65 41.00
CA PHE A 25 26.95 6.12 40.04
C PHE A 25 26.19 7.25 39.32
N ALA A 26 25.75 8.29 40.04
CA ALA A 26 25.09 9.44 39.44
C ALA A 26 26.01 10.22 38.49
N MET A 27 27.25 10.48 38.91
CA MET A 27 28.26 11.17 38.08
C MET A 27 28.59 10.39 36.80
N THR A 28 28.78 9.07 36.91
CA THR A 28 29.06 8.20 35.75
C THR A 28 27.87 8.10 34.82
N TYR A 29 26.66 7.95 35.36
CA TYR A 29 25.42 7.93 34.58
C TYR A 29 25.20 9.23 33.79
N LEU A 30 25.36 10.38 34.43
CA LEU A 30 25.26 11.69 33.77
C LEU A 30 26.36 11.91 32.73
N GLY A 31 27.60 11.50 33.03
CA GLY A 31 28.72 11.60 32.10
C GLY A 31 28.53 10.75 30.84
N ILE A 32 28.15 9.48 31.00
CA ILE A 32 27.93 8.57 29.87
C ILE A 32 26.79 9.07 29.00
N THR A 33 25.66 9.48 29.59
CA THR A 33 24.50 9.95 28.81
C THR A 33 24.81 11.22 28.00
N LEU A 34 25.58 12.17 28.56
CA LEU A 34 25.97 13.39 27.86
C LEU A 34 26.98 13.12 26.73
N ILE A 35 28.03 12.34 27.01
CA ILE A 35 29.07 12.01 26.02
C ILE A 35 28.48 11.20 24.87
N LEU A 36 27.66 10.20 25.20
CA LEU A 36 27.06 9.31 24.23
C LEU A 36 26.05 10.05 23.34
N LYS A 37 25.26 10.96 23.92
CA LYS A 37 24.35 11.85 23.16
C LYS A 37 25.13 12.62 22.10
N ASN A 38 26.15 13.37 22.50
CA ASN A 38 26.92 14.21 21.59
C ASN A 38 27.63 13.40 20.50
N LYS A 39 28.15 12.21 20.85
CA LYS A 39 28.77 11.30 19.86
C LYS A 39 27.74 10.78 18.85
N ILE A 40 26.56 10.36 19.31
CA ILE A 40 25.51 9.86 18.43
C ILE A 40 25.04 10.99 17.49
N GLU A 41 24.77 12.18 18.02
CA GLU A 41 24.36 13.34 17.21
C GLU A 41 25.41 13.68 16.14
N SER A 42 26.69 13.74 16.51
CA SER A 42 27.77 14.05 15.57
C SER A 42 27.89 13.01 14.46
N VAL A 43 27.98 11.72 14.82
CA VAL A 43 28.14 10.63 13.84
C VAL A 43 26.90 10.49 12.98
N ALA A 44 25.71 10.61 13.56
CA ALA A 44 24.47 10.55 12.81
C ALA A 44 24.33 11.75 11.87
N SER A 45 24.69 12.95 12.31
CA SER A 45 24.63 14.16 11.47
C SER A 45 25.58 14.07 10.28
N GLU A 46 26.82 13.69 10.52
CA GLU A 46 27.83 13.51 9.48
C GLU A 46 27.41 12.45 8.46
N ALA A 47 26.94 11.28 8.93
CA ALA A 47 26.46 10.22 8.07
C ALA A 47 25.19 10.61 7.29
N TRP A 48 24.34 11.45 7.88
CA TRP A 48 23.10 11.91 7.29
C TRP A 48 23.30 13.05 6.29
N GLY A 49 24.33 13.88 6.48
CA GLY A 49 24.61 15.08 5.70
C GLY A 49 23.83 16.32 6.15
N ALA A 50 23.10 16.22 7.26
CA ALA A 50 22.38 17.33 7.87
C ALA A 50 22.26 17.11 9.38
N LYS A 51 21.86 18.14 10.13
CA LYS A 51 21.82 18.09 11.60
C LYS A 51 20.85 17.03 12.11
N VAL A 52 21.33 16.17 12.99
CA VAL A 52 20.56 15.18 13.76
C VAL A 52 20.66 15.55 15.23
N GLU A 53 19.51 15.77 15.85
CA GLU A 53 19.42 16.24 17.22
C GLU A 53 18.61 15.27 18.08
N ILE A 54 19.07 15.10 19.31
CA ILE A 54 18.47 14.25 20.34
C ILE A 54 18.30 15.12 21.57
N ALA A 55 17.13 15.15 22.21
CA ALA A 55 17.01 15.88 23.48
C ALA A 55 17.70 15.13 24.62
N ARG A 56 17.46 13.82 24.75
CA ARG A 56 18.01 13.00 25.84
C ARG A 56 18.07 11.52 25.47
N LEU A 57 19.06 10.81 26.00
CA LEU A 57 19.10 9.35 26.03
C LEU A 57 18.46 8.82 27.31
N ASP A 58 17.52 7.88 27.18
CA ASP A 58 16.97 7.10 28.30
C ASP A 58 17.70 5.76 28.38
N ILE A 59 18.52 5.55 29.39
CA ILE A 59 19.26 4.31 29.60
C ILE A 59 18.94 3.82 30.99
N GLY A 60 18.53 2.55 31.10
CA GLY A 60 18.25 1.92 32.38
C GLY A 60 18.82 0.52 32.41
N LEU A 61 19.20 0.06 33.61
CA LEU A 61 19.86 -1.24 33.81
C LEU A 61 18.90 -2.30 34.38
N PHE A 62 17.87 -1.89 35.14
CA PHE A 62 16.90 -2.80 35.75
C PHE A 62 15.48 -2.23 35.63
N PRO A 63 14.67 -2.64 34.63
CA PRO A 63 15.06 -3.51 33.49
C PRO A 63 16.06 -2.82 32.56
N ILE A 64 16.75 -3.60 31.71
CA ILE A 64 17.61 -3.05 30.65
C ILE A 64 16.72 -2.33 29.65
N ARG A 65 16.85 -1.01 29.58
CA ARG A 65 16.12 -0.15 28.64
C ARG A 65 17.05 0.81 27.96
N PHE A 66 16.74 1.12 26.71
CA PHE A 66 17.45 2.08 25.90
C PHE A 66 16.43 2.91 25.13
N GLY A 67 16.68 4.20 24.99
CA GLY A 67 15.77 5.09 24.30
C GLY A 67 16.37 6.44 24.00
N VAL A 68 15.70 7.14 23.11
CA VAL A 68 16.01 8.45 22.56
C VAL A 68 14.73 9.26 22.67
N ILE A 69 14.80 10.37 23.39
CA ILE A 69 13.71 11.32 23.57
C ILE A 69 13.94 12.49 22.62
N ASN A 70 12.91 12.84 21.85
CA ASN A 70 12.90 13.88 20.81
C ASN A 70 14.08 13.74 19.85
N LEU A 71 13.99 12.76 18.95
CA LEU A 71 14.91 12.61 17.82
C LEU A 71 14.40 13.46 16.67
N VAL A 72 15.22 14.41 16.23
CA VAL A 72 14.92 15.30 15.11
C VAL A 72 15.94 15.12 14.01
N LEU A 73 15.46 14.79 12.81
CA LEU A 73 16.26 14.60 11.61
C LEU A 73 15.95 15.73 10.61
N THR A 74 16.95 16.55 10.27
CA THR A 74 16.80 17.64 9.29
C THR A 74 16.70 17.09 7.87
N ASP A 75 15.95 17.71 6.96
CA ASP A 75 16.07 17.41 5.52
C ASP A 75 17.38 18.01 4.95
N PRO A 76 18.31 17.20 4.39
CA PRO A 76 19.53 17.71 3.77
C PRO A 76 19.28 18.63 2.56
N ASP A 77 18.20 18.39 1.81
CA ASP A 77 17.82 19.21 0.66
C ASP A 77 17.12 20.50 1.10
N LYS A 78 16.49 20.48 2.28
CA LYS A 78 15.74 21.61 2.87
C LYS A 78 16.12 21.84 4.34
N PRO A 79 17.24 22.52 4.62
CA PRO A 79 17.75 22.68 5.98
C PRO A 79 16.84 23.40 6.99
N MET A 80 15.78 24.06 6.52
CA MET A 80 14.77 24.74 7.37
C MET A 80 13.56 23.85 7.69
N GLU A 81 13.56 22.58 7.27
CA GLU A 81 12.50 21.60 7.54
C GLU A 81 13.09 20.35 8.22
N ASN A 82 12.36 19.82 9.19
CA ASN A 82 12.61 18.52 9.78
C ASN A 82 11.96 17.47 8.90
N LEU A 83 12.76 16.56 8.36
CA LEU A 83 12.26 15.42 7.63
C LEU A 83 11.48 14.47 8.55
N ILE A 84 12.08 14.14 9.70
CA ILE A 84 11.51 13.25 10.71
C ILE A 84 11.65 13.93 12.07
N ASP A 85 10.57 13.92 12.85
CA ASP A 85 10.53 14.33 14.25
C ASP A 85 9.85 13.22 15.05
N VAL A 86 10.55 12.65 16.03
CA VAL A 86 10.07 11.52 16.83
C VAL A 86 10.15 11.85 18.31
N GLY A 87 9.00 11.91 18.98
CA GLY A 87 8.94 12.23 20.41
C GLY A 87 9.67 11.19 21.28
N PHE A 88 9.51 9.90 20.99
CA PHE A 88 10.21 8.84 21.72
C PHE A 88 10.48 7.62 20.85
N ILE A 89 11.73 7.13 20.89
CA ILE A 89 12.12 5.83 20.33
C ILE A 89 12.83 5.08 21.43
N GLY A 90 12.37 3.89 21.80
CA GLY A 90 13.08 3.11 22.80
C GLY A 90 12.61 1.68 22.89
N GLY A 91 13.34 0.87 23.63
CA GLY A 91 12.97 -0.50 23.88
C GLY A 91 13.57 -1.04 25.16
N SER A 92 13.18 -2.27 25.49
CA SER A 92 13.67 -2.98 26.66
C SER A 92 14.05 -4.41 26.33
N VAL A 93 15.08 -4.90 27.00
CA VAL A 93 15.62 -6.25 26.81
C VAL A 93 15.53 -7.02 28.12
N SER A 94 15.16 -8.30 28.03
CA SER A 94 15.14 -9.17 29.20
C SER A 94 16.55 -9.48 29.67
N PHE A 95 16.88 -9.01 30.88
CA PHE A 95 18.16 -9.30 31.52
C PHE A 95 18.39 -10.80 31.68
N TYR A 96 17.35 -11.54 32.11
CA TYR A 96 17.42 -12.99 32.30
C TYR A 96 17.82 -13.69 31.00
N HIS A 97 17.15 -13.36 29.89
CA HIS A 97 17.44 -13.98 28.60
C HIS A 97 18.82 -13.59 28.08
N LEU A 98 19.26 -12.35 28.26
CA LEU A 98 20.62 -11.92 27.89
C LEU A 98 21.70 -12.73 28.61
N VAL A 99 21.53 -13.01 29.91
CA VAL A 99 22.50 -13.81 30.69
C VAL A 99 22.57 -15.26 30.19
N VAL A 100 21.44 -15.82 29.72
CA VAL A 100 21.35 -17.17 29.14
C VAL A 100 21.79 -17.18 27.65
N GLY A 101 22.23 -16.04 27.10
CA GLY A 101 22.73 -15.93 25.72
C GLY A 101 21.66 -15.65 24.67
N ARG A 102 20.42 -15.36 25.08
CA ARG A 102 19.30 -15.05 24.19
C ARG A 102 19.03 -13.55 24.14
N THR A 103 18.70 -13.04 22.96
CA THR A 103 18.34 -11.64 22.75
C THR A 103 16.82 -11.52 22.67
N VAL A 104 16.19 -11.33 23.83
CA VAL A 104 14.73 -11.17 23.93
C VAL A 104 14.40 -9.70 24.21
N ILE A 105 13.89 -9.02 23.20
CA ILE A 105 13.42 -7.64 23.27
C ILE A 105 11.95 -7.68 23.66
N GLU A 106 11.61 -7.17 24.85
CA GLU A 106 10.26 -7.20 25.40
C GLU A 106 9.34 -6.22 24.66
N GLU A 107 9.84 -5.01 24.40
CA GLU A 107 9.09 -3.98 23.70
C GLU A 107 10.04 -3.05 22.93
N ILE A 108 9.63 -2.65 21.72
CA ILE A 108 10.14 -1.49 20.98
C ILE A 108 8.96 -0.52 20.80
N SER A 109 9.17 0.74 21.13
CA SER A 109 8.16 1.79 21.12
C SER A 109 8.69 2.97 20.32
N ILE A 110 7.99 3.35 19.26
CA ILE A 110 8.20 4.57 18.47
C ILE A 110 6.93 5.39 18.60
N LYS A 111 7.01 6.53 19.29
CA LYS A 111 5.85 7.36 19.62
C LYS A 111 6.01 8.74 19.01
N GLU A 112 4.87 9.31 18.59
CA GLU A 112 4.77 10.68 18.09
C GLU A 112 5.69 10.92 16.89
N LEU A 113 5.69 9.97 15.95
CA LEU A 113 6.37 10.17 14.67
C LEU A 113 5.62 11.21 13.85
N LYS A 114 6.33 12.26 13.44
CA LYS A 114 5.86 13.35 12.60
C LYS A 114 6.87 13.55 11.47
N PHE A 115 6.38 14.08 10.35
CA PHE A 115 7.21 14.35 9.18
C PHE A 115 7.07 15.81 8.76
N ASN A 116 8.08 16.33 8.07
CA ASN A 116 8.06 17.65 7.42
C ASN A 116 7.64 18.79 8.36
N GLN A 117 8.21 18.84 9.56
CA GLN A 117 7.92 19.92 10.52
C GLN A 117 8.80 21.14 10.25
N PRO A 118 8.25 22.37 10.28
CA PRO A 118 9.05 23.57 10.09
C PRO A 118 10.05 23.77 11.24
N ARG A 119 11.27 24.23 10.93
CA ARG A 119 12.31 24.57 11.93
C ARG A 119 12.40 26.07 12.16
N SER A 120 12.73 26.46 13.40
CA SER A 120 13.08 27.85 13.73
C SER A 120 14.52 28.23 13.38
N SER A 121 15.40 27.24 13.20
CA SER A 121 16.82 27.44 12.86
C SER A 121 17.31 26.40 11.86
N SER A 122 18.19 26.81 10.94
CA SER A 122 18.79 25.94 9.92
C SER A 122 19.52 24.75 10.53
N GLY A 123 19.27 23.56 9.99
CA GLY A 123 19.98 22.32 10.30
C GLY A 123 21.03 21.95 9.25
N ALA A 124 21.51 22.90 8.44
CA ALA A 124 22.66 22.67 7.57
C ALA A 124 23.91 22.45 8.42
N LEU A 125 24.73 21.48 8.04
CA LEU A 125 26.05 21.31 8.66
C LEU A 125 27.00 22.37 8.13
N GLU A 126 27.81 22.94 9.01
CA GLU A 126 28.91 23.80 8.60
C GLU A 126 29.89 22.94 7.79
N GLU A 127 30.17 23.32 6.54
CA GLU A 127 31.20 22.66 5.74
C GLU A 127 32.54 22.85 6.45
N VAL A 128 33.04 21.77 7.04
CA VAL A 128 34.45 21.68 7.41
C VAL A 128 35.22 21.67 6.10
N ASN A 129 35.85 22.80 5.77
CA ASN A 129 36.84 22.90 4.71
C ASN A 129 38.08 22.08 5.09
N ASP A 130 37.97 20.75 5.03
CA ASP A 130 39.12 19.87 4.95
C ASP A 130 39.44 19.66 3.47
N SER A 131 40.35 20.50 2.99
CA SER A 131 41.15 20.24 1.81
C SER A 131 42.01 18.99 2.03
N ASP A 132 41.46 17.80 1.80
CA ASP A 132 42.07 16.77 0.95
C ASP A 132 41.16 15.53 0.81
N GLY A 133 41.08 14.98 -0.40
CA GLY A 133 40.68 13.58 -0.61
C GLY A 133 39.20 13.27 -0.88
N GLY A 134 38.83 13.23 -2.16
CA GLY A 134 37.81 12.29 -2.66
C GLY A 134 36.38 12.84 -2.79
N ARG A 135 36.15 13.69 -3.80
CA ARG A 135 34.81 14.05 -4.28
C ARG A 135 34.03 12.79 -4.68
N VAL A 136 33.12 12.35 -3.83
CA VAL A 136 31.94 11.63 -4.30
C VAL A 136 30.95 12.71 -4.73
N THR A 137 30.81 12.89 -6.03
CA THR A 137 29.80 13.76 -6.63
C THR A 137 28.43 13.25 -6.19
N ALA A 138 27.81 13.90 -5.21
CA ALA A 138 26.39 13.76 -4.94
C ALA A 138 25.65 14.26 -6.18
N ALA A 139 25.16 13.31 -6.98
CA ALA A 139 24.23 13.60 -8.05
C ALA A 139 23.03 14.31 -7.42
N ASN A 140 22.85 15.56 -7.84
CA ASN A 140 21.75 16.43 -7.47
C ASN A 140 20.43 15.79 -7.92
N LYS A 141 19.81 14.98 -7.05
CA LYS A 141 18.46 14.47 -7.22
C LYS A 141 17.65 14.98 -6.02
N LYS A 142 17.11 16.19 -6.20
CA LYS A 142 16.14 16.83 -5.29
C LYS A 142 15.03 15.82 -5.00
N SER A 143 15.06 15.21 -3.83
CA SER A 143 14.02 14.28 -3.40
C SER A 143 13.60 14.66 -1.99
N SER A 144 13.00 15.86 -1.87
CA SER A 144 12.33 16.21 -0.61
C SER A 144 11.15 15.26 -0.42
N PHE A 145 11.18 14.49 0.64
CA PHE A 145 10.10 13.59 1.03
C PHE A 145 8.91 14.42 1.49
N THR A 146 8.07 14.85 0.57
CA THR A 146 6.77 15.45 0.92
C THR A 146 5.79 14.30 1.16
N ILE A 147 5.12 14.24 2.32
CA ILE A 147 3.96 13.34 2.48
C ILE A 147 2.98 13.71 1.36
N PRO A 148 2.62 12.78 0.48
CA PRO A 148 1.67 13.10 -0.55
C PRO A 148 0.35 13.35 0.16
N SER A 149 -0.26 14.51 -0.08
CA SER A 149 -1.69 14.63 0.18
C SER A 149 -2.36 13.42 -0.47
N VAL A 150 -3.22 12.74 0.28
CA VAL A 150 -4.06 11.68 -0.28
C VAL A 150 -4.90 12.39 -1.34
N VAL A 151 -4.50 12.25 -2.60
CA VAL A 151 -5.35 12.65 -3.71
C VAL A 151 -6.34 11.52 -3.80
N ILE A 152 -7.49 11.68 -3.15
CA ILE A 152 -8.63 10.81 -3.39
C ILE A 152 -8.95 11.03 -4.87
N PRO A 153 -8.71 10.04 -5.75
CA PRO A 153 -9.03 10.20 -7.16
C PRO A 153 -10.52 10.46 -7.29
N ASP A 154 -10.90 11.30 -8.25
CA ASP A 154 -12.30 11.55 -8.52
C ASP A 154 -12.98 10.24 -8.95
N LEU A 155 -14.29 10.12 -8.69
CA LEU A 155 -15.04 8.93 -9.03
C LEU A 155 -14.91 8.61 -10.54
N ASP A 156 -14.91 9.65 -11.37
CA ASP A 156 -14.75 9.53 -12.82
C ASP A 156 -13.35 9.04 -13.22
N ASP A 157 -12.30 9.40 -12.48
CA ASP A 157 -10.93 8.93 -12.70
C ASP A 157 -10.76 7.46 -12.31
N VAL A 158 -11.46 7.01 -11.27
CA VAL A 158 -11.47 5.60 -10.87
C VAL A 158 -12.25 4.76 -11.87
N LEU A 159 -13.44 5.23 -12.26
CA LEU A 159 -14.31 4.52 -13.21
C LEU A 159 -13.76 4.50 -14.64
N SER A 160 -12.95 5.49 -15.04
CA SER A 160 -12.30 5.50 -16.36
C SER A 160 -11.07 4.60 -16.46
N ARG A 161 -10.41 4.33 -15.32
CA ARG A 161 -9.28 3.38 -15.25
C ARG A 161 -9.74 1.92 -15.28
N ASP A 162 -10.97 1.66 -14.88
CA ASP A 162 -11.57 0.34 -14.91
C ASP A 162 -12.47 0.15 -16.12
N ASN A 163 -12.27 -0.95 -16.82
CA ASN A 163 -13.11 -1.28 -17.96
C ASN A 163 -14.47 -1.84 -17.49
N LEU A 164 -15.46 -0.97 -17.33
CA LEU A 164 -16.81 -1.35 -16.91
C LEU A 164 -17.55 -2.08 -18.03
N GLN A 165 -17.94 -3.33 -17.78
CA GLN A 165 -18.66 -4.14 -18.76
C GLN A 165 -20.04 -3.55 -19.05
N THR A 166 -20.64 -2.87 -18.07
CA THR A 166 -21.90 -2.15 -18.22
C THR A 166 -21.79 -1.05 -19.29
N LEU A 167 -20.72 -0.24 -19.28
CA LEU A 167 -20.52 0.83 -20.26
C LEU A 167 -20.32 0.26 -21.66
N GLN A 168 -19.43 -0.73 -21.80
CA GLN A 168 -19.18 -1.39 -23.09
C GLN A 168 -20.45 -2.02 -23.66
N MET A 169 -21.24 -2.67 -22.81
CA MET A 169 -22.48 -3.31 -23.23
C MET A 169 -23.56 -2.28 -23.59
N ALA A 170 -23.65 -1.16 -22.86
CA ALA A 170 -24.57 -0.07 -23.19
C ALA A 170 -24.24 0.56 -24.55
N GLU A 171 -22.96 0.82 -24.83
CA GLU A 171 -22.50 1.33 -26.13
C GLU A 171 -22.80 0.33 -27.27
N SER A 172 -22.54 -0.96 -27.03
CA SER A 172 -22.89 -2.04 -27.95
C SER A 172 -24.39 -2.06 -28.26
N VAL A 173 -25.25 -2.04 -27.24
CA VAL A 173 -26.72 -2.03 -27.40
C VAL A 173 -27.16 -0.78 -28.16
N GLN A 174 -26.60 0.39 -27.85
CA GLN A 174 -26.91 1.63 -28.55
C GLN A 174 -26.52 1.57 -30.03
N ALA A 175 -25.34 1.03 -30.34
CA ALA A 175 -24.89 0.84 -31.72
C ALA A 175 -25.79 -0.14 -32.48
N GLN A 176 -26.20 -1.25 -31.83
CA GLN A 176 -27.12 -2.22 -32.41
C GLN A 176 -28.52 -1.63 -32.67
N LEU A 177 -29.03 -0.81 -31.76
CA LEU A 177 -30.30 -0.08 -31.92
C LEU A 177 -30.24 0.90 -33.09
N ASN A 178 -29.16 1.69 -33.16
CA ASN A 178 -28.97 2.66 -34.24
C ASN A 178 -28.85 1.97 -35.60
N ALA A 179 -28.12 0.85 -35.67
CA ALA A 179 -28.02 0.04 -36.89
C ALA A 179 -29.37 -0.54 -37.29
N LEU A 180 -30.11 -1.15 -36.35
CA LEU A 180 -31.44 -1.69 -36.60
C LEU A 180 -32.43 -0.62 -37.06
N ALA A 181 -32.42 0.56 -36.44
CA ALA A 181 -33.27 1.68 -36.84
C ALA A 181 -32.96 2.16 -38.26
N LYS A 182 -31.68 2.22 -38.64
CA LYS A 182 -31.25 2.61 -39.99
C LYS A 182 -31.65 1.56 -41.04
N ASP A 183 -31.39 0.29 -40.75
CA ASP A 183 -31.74 -0.82 -41.63
C ASP A 183 -33.26 -0.89 -41.80
N TRP A 184 -34.02 -0.76 -40.71
CA TRP A 184 -35.48 -0.75 -40.72
C TRP A 184 -36.04 0.41 -41.54
N ASN A 185 -35.54 1.64 -41.34
CA ASN A 185 -36.00 2.80 -42.10
C ASN A 185 -35.76 2.61 -43.63
N THR A 186 -34.68 1.94 -44.01
CA THR A 186 -34.42 1.64 -45.44
C THR A 186 -35.45 0.65 -46.01
N ILE A 187 -35.86 -0.35 -45.23
CA ILE A 187 -36.86 -1.34 -45.64
C ILE A 187 -38.26 -0.73 -45.62
N GLU A 188 -38.61 0.02 -44.56
CA GLU A 188 -39.91 0.66 -44.35
C GLU A 188 -40.30 1.56 -45.53
N ASN A 189 -39.35 2.34 -46.06
CA ASN A 189 -39.58 3.19 -47.23
C ASN A 189 -39.89 2.42 -48.53
N ASN A 190 -39.49 1.14 -48.60
CA ASN A 190 -39.71 0.27 -49.76
C ASN A 190 -40.88 -0.69 -49.56
N LEU A 191 -41.50 -0.74 -48.37
CA LEU A 191 -42.64 -1.62 -48.13
C LEU A 191 -43.87 -1.14 -48.93
N PRO A 192 -44.62 -2.06 -49.57
CA PRO A 192 -45.86 -1.69 -50.25
C PRO A 192 -46.88 -1.17 -49.24
N ASN A 193 -47.38 0.04 -49.47
CA ASN A 193 -48.51 0.59 -48.73
C ASN A 193 -49.84 0.14 -49.36
N GLN A 194 -50.95 0.41 -48.66
CA GLN A 194 -52.29 0.03 -49.12
C GLN A 194 -52.59 0.54 -50.54
N THR A 195 -52.19 1.78 -50.85
CA THR A 195 -52.38 2.38 -52.18
C THR A 195 -51.67 1.60 -53.29
N LYS A 196 -50.44 1.12 -53.03
CA LYS A 196 -49.66 0.32 -53.98
C LYS A 196 -50.31 -1.04 -54.20
N LEU A 197 -50.81 -1.67 -53.14
CA LEU A 197 -51.55 -2.94 -53.21
C LEU A 197 -52.85 -2.79 -54.01
N ASP A 198 -53.61 -1.73 -53.78
CA ASP A 198 -54.83 -1.43 -54.54
C ASP A 198 -54.51 -1.23 -56.03
N SER A 199 -53.38 -0.58 -56.34
CA SER A 199 -52.92 -0.40 -57.73
C SER A 199 -52.58 -1.73 -58.42
N TYR A 200 -51.99 -2.69 -57.70
CA TYR A 200 -51.73 -4.02 -58.23
C TYR A 200 -53.02 -4.77 -58.53
N GLN A 201 -54.00 -4.69 -57.63
CA GLN A 201 -55.31 -5.29 -57.85
C GLN A 201 -55.99 -4.70 -59.10
N GLN A 202 -55.93 -3.39 -59.29
CA GLN A 202 -56.49 -2.72 -60.48
C GLN A 202 -55.76 -3.12 -61.76
N ARG A 203 -54.42 -3.11 -61.77
CA ARG A 203 -53.59 -3.54 -62.92
C ARG A 203 -53.86 -4.99 -63.28
N PHE A 204 -54.01 -5.86 -62.27
CA PHE A 204 -54.37 -7.25 -62.48
C PHE A 204 -55.77 -7.42 -63.07
N GLN A 205 -56.78 -6.70 -62.56
CA GLN A 205 -58.13 -6.71 -63.13
C GLN A 205 -58.16 -6.17 -64.57
N ALA A 206 -57.38 -5.13 -64.88
CA ALA A 206 -57.25 -4.57 -66.23
C ALA A 206 -56.49 -5.49 -67.18
N LEU A 207 -55.64 -6.39 -66.68
CA LEU A 207 -55.01 -7.44 -67.48
C LEU A 207 -56.00 -8.55 -67.85
N LEU A 208 -56.84 -8.97 -66.88
CA LEU A 208 -57.88 -9.99 -67.05
C LEU A 208 -59.06 -9.51 -67.90
N ASN A 209 -59.45 -8.24 -67.76
CA ASN A 209 -60.57 -7.65 -68.48
C ASN A 209 -60.06 -6.90 -69.74
N GLY A 210 -60.74 -7.07 -70.87
CA GLY A 210 -60.42 -6.37 -72.12
C GLY A 210 -60.39 -7.31 -73.32
N LYS A 211 -60.49 -6.74 -74.52
CA LYS A 211 -60.51 -7.51 -75.77
C LYS A 211 -59.10 -7.80 -76.28
N TYR A 212 -58.90 -8.95 -76.92
CA TYR A 212 -57.59 -9.44 -77.42
C TYR A 212 -57.53 -9.36 -78.95
N ASP A 213 -57.98 -8.24 -79.50
CA ASP A 213 -58.40 -8.16 -80.91
C ASP A 213 -57.23 -7.84 -81.87
N SER A 214 -56.04 -7.49 -81.37
CA SER A 214 -54.86 -7.25 -82.20
C SER A 214 -53.56 -7.78 -81.56
N LEU A 215 -52.57 -8.05 -82.42
CA LEU A 215 -51.25 -8.54 -82.00
C LEU A 215 -50.51 -7.49 -81.15
N GLU A 216 -50.63 -6.19 -81.46
CA GLU A 216 -50.04 -5.13 -80.64
C GLU A 216 -50.63 -5.10 -79.22
N VAL A 217 -51.96 -5.28 -79.06
CA VAL A 217 -52.63 -5.28 -77.75
C VAL A 217 -52.17 -6.46 -76.89
N ILE A 218 -51.97 -7.62 -77.51
CA ILE A 218 -51.45 -8.82 -76.82
C ILE A 218 -50.01 -8.57 -76.32
N GLN A 219 -49.14 -8.00 -77.16
CA GLN A 219 -47.76 -7.68 -76.76
C GLN A 219 -47.70 -6.63 -75.63
N GLN A 220 -48.58 -5.64 -75.65
CA GLN A 220 -48.65 -4.64 -74.58
C GLN A 220 -49.13 -5.25 -73.25
N LYS A 221 -50.17 -6.10 -73.27
CA LYS A 221 -50.63 -6.81 -72.07
C LYS A 221 -49.58 -7.77 -71.53
N GLN A 222 -48.80 -8.44 -72.39
CA GLN A 222 -47.67 -9.27 -71.96
C GLN A 222 -46.63 -8.43 -71.22
N LYS A 223 -46.21 -7.30 -71.78
CA LYS A 223 -45.24 -6.40 -71.12
C LYS A 223 -45.75 -5.88 -69.78
N GLU A 224 -47.04 -5.53 -69.70
CA GLU A 224 -47.65 -5.04 -68.46
C GLU A 224 -47.76 -6.16 -67.41
N PHE A 225 -48.06 -7.40 -67.81
CA PHE A 225 -48.03 -8.56 -66.93
C PHE A 225 -46.61 -8.86 -66.41
N GLU A 226 -45.61 -8.87 -67.28
CA GLU A 226 -44.20 -9.04 -66.88
C GLU A 226 -43.73 -7.91 -65.96
N SER A 227 -44.25 -6.69 -66.18
CA SER A 227 -43.99 -5.54 -65.31
C SER A 227 -44.61 -5.73 -63.93
N LEU A 228 -45.90 -6.02 -63.86
CA LEU A 228 -46.62 -6.26 -62.61
C LEU A 228 -46.02 -7.43 -61.82
N GLN A 229 -45.64 -8.52 -62.50
CA GLN A 229 -44.98 -9.66 -61.87
C GLN A 229 -43.65 -9.26 -61.23
N ARG A 230 -42.86 -8.40 -61.91
CA ARG A 230 -41.60 -7.90 -61.38
C ARG A 230 -41.83 -7.03 -60.14
N ASP A 231 -42.75 -6.07 -60.23
CA ASP A 231 -43.05 -5.13 -59.14
C ASP A 231 -43.54 -5.87 -57.88
N VAL A 232 -44.45 -6.85 -58.04
CA VAL A 232 -44.95 -7.67 -56.92
C VAL A 232 -43.85 -8.54 -56.33
N LYS A 233 -42.96 -9.11 -57.17
CA LYS A 233 -41.85 -9.93 -56.70
C LYS A 233 -40.81 -9.10 -55.92
N GLU A 234 -40.54 -7.88 -56.36
CA GLU A 234 -39.68 -6.94 -55.62
C GLU A 234 -40.28 -6.60 -54.26
N ASP A 235 -41.57 -6.31 -54.19
CA ASP A 235 -42.24 -5.99 -52.92
C ASP A 235 -42.32 -7.19 -51.95
N ILE A 236 -42.57 -8.41 -52.46
CA ILE A 236 -42.50 -9.64 -51.64
C ILE A 236 -41.10 -9.80 -51.05
N ARG A 237 -40.06 -9.57 -51.86
CA ARG A 237 -38.68 -9.66 -51.40
C ARG A 237 -38.37 -8.63 -50.31
N SER A 238 -38.85 -7.38 -50.44
CA SER A 238 -38.67 -6.37 -49.39
C SER A 238 -39.37 -6.75 -48.08
N ILE A 239 -40.53 -7.40 -48.14
CA ILE A 239 -41.22 -7.92 -46.95
C ILE A 239 -40.43 -9.07 -46.30
N GLU A 240 -39.91 -10.00 -47.09
CA GLU A 240 -39.07 -11.11 -46.60
C GLU A 240 -37.78 -10.59 -45.95
N GLU A 241 -37.09 -9.64 -46.59
CA GLU A 241 -35.89 -9.00 -46.04
C GLU A 241 -36.18 -8.29 -44.69
N GLY A 242 -37.31 -7.60 -44.57
CA GLY A 242 -37.74 -6.98 -43.32
C GLY A 242 -38.04 -7.99 -42.21
N LYS A 243 -38.72 -9.08 -42.55
CA LYS A 243 -39.01 -10.17 -41.62
C LYS A 243 -37.72 -10.83 -41.12
N ASP A 244 -36.79 -11.15 -42.03
CA ASP A 244 -35.53 -11.81 -41.69
C ASP A 244 -34.63 -10.91 -40.82
N LEU A 245 -34.60 -9.60 -41.11
CA LEU A 245 -33.92 -8.61 -40.29
C LEU A 245 -34.43 -8.66 -38.85
N LEU A 246 -35.75 -8.56 -38.66
CA LEU A 246 -36.37 -8.56 -37.34
C LEU A 246 -36.17 -9.90 -36.62
N GLN A 247 -36.38 -11.02 -37.31
CA GLN A 247 -36.20 -12.36 -36.72
C GLN A 247 -34.75 -12.63 -36.30
N THR A 248 -33.77 -12.05 -36.99
CA THR A 248 -32.35 -12.24 -36.68
C THR A 248 -31.86 -11.29 -35.60
N LYS A 249 -32.28 -10.02 -35.63
CA LYS A 249 -31.70 -8.95 -34.79
C LYS A 249 -32.44 -8.76 -33.46
N LEU A 250 -33.77 -8.92 -33.41
CA LEU A 250 -34.55 -8.71 -32.18
C LEU A 250 -34.18 -9.68 -31.05
N PRO A 251 -34.04 -11.00 -31.28
CA PRO A 251 -33.74 -11.93 -30.18
C PRO A 251 -32.41 -11.62 -29.52
N LYS A 252 -31.39 -11.27 -30.32
CA LYS A 252 -30.08 -10.87 -29.81
C LYS A 252 -30.17 -9.58 -29.01
N LEU A 253 -30.84 -8.55 -29.56
CA LEU A 253 -31.01 -7.27 -28.88
C LEU A 253 -31.75 -7.43 -27.53
N GLN A 254 -32.78 -8.29 -27.49
CA GLN A 254 -33.51 -8.58 -26.26
C GLN A 254 -32.62 -9.28 -25.22
N ALA A 255 -31.81 -10.26 -25.63
CA ALA A 255 -30.85 -10.93 -24.77
C ALA A 255 -29.80 -9.94 -24.23
N ASP A 256 -29.29 -9.07 -25.10
CA ASP A 256 -28.28 -8.06 -24.78
C ASP A 256 -28.82 -7.02 -23.77
N VAL A 257 -30.07 -6.57 -23.92
CA VAL A 257 -30.74 -5.68 -22.96
C VAL A 257 -30.98 -6.36 -21.61
N LEU A 258 -31.36 -7.64 -21.60
CA LEU A 258 -31.51 -8.42 -20.36
C LEU A 258 -30.17 -8.61 -19.64
N ALA A 259 -29.11 -8.91 -20.40
CA ALA A 259 -27.76 -9.01 -19.85
C ALA A 259 -27.31 -7.69 -19.23
N LEU A 260 -27.54 -6.56 -19.92
CA LEU A 260 -27.20 -5.22 -19.45
C LEU A 260 -27.81 -4.91 -18.07
N LYS A 261 -29.02 -5.39 -17.78
CA LYS A 261 -29.66 -5.19 -16.46
C LYS A 261 -28.90 -5.86 -15.31
N SER A 262 -28.16 -6.93 -15.59
CA SER A 262 -27.43 -7.71 -14.57
C SER A 262 -25.96 -7.31 -14.40
N LEU A 263 -25.39 -6.60 -15.38
CA LEU A 263 -23.97 -6.21 -15.39
C LEU A 263 -23.56 -5.24 -14.28
N PRO A 264 -24.38 -4.25 -13.84
CA PRO A 264 -23.97 -3.34 -12.77
C PRO A 264 -23.64 -4.06 -11.46
N ALA A 265 -24.38 -5.11 -11.12
CA ALA A 265 -24.12 -5.90 -9.91
C ALA A 265 -22.81 -6.70 -10.03
N GLN A 266 -22.49 -7.20 -11.22
CA GLN A 266 -21.25 -7.93 -11.49
C GLN A 266 -20.03 -7.00 -11.51
N ASP A 267 -20.16 -5.82 -12.13
CA ASP A 267 -19.13 -4.79 -12.10
C ASP A 267 -18.87 -4.34 -10.66
N LEU A 268 -19.91 -4.15 -9.83
CA LEU A 268 -19.77 -3.83 -8.41
C LEU A 268 -19.05 -4.93 -7.64
N ALA A 269 -19.44 -6.20 -7.82
CA ALA A 269 -18.77 -7.32 -7.15
C ALA A 269 -17.29 -7.42 -7.52
N ARG A 270 -16.97 -7.22 -8.81
CA ARG A 270 -15.58 -7.21 -9.30
C ARG A 270 -14.77 -6.06 -8.71
N LEU A 271 -15.35 -4.86 -8.59
CA LEU A 271 -14.69 -3.72 -7.95
C LEU A 271 -14.46 -3.98 -6.46
N GLN A 272 -15.45 -4.54 -5.75
CA GLN A 272 -15.32 -4.89 -4.34
C GLN A 272 -14.22 -5.92 -4.08
N GLU A 273 -14.11 -6.93 -4.94
CA GLU A 273 -13.04 -7.94 -4.87
C GLU A 273 -11.67 -7.34 -5.19
N LYS A 274 -11.58 -6.53 -6.26
CA LYS A 274 -10.32 -5.92 -6.71
C LYS A 274 -9.73 -4.94 -5.69
N TYR A 275 -10.58 -4.23 -4.96
CA TYR A 275 -10.20 -3.22 -3.95
C TYR A 275 -10.51 -3.68 -2.51
N SER A 276 -10.46 -5.00 -2.26
CA SER A 276 -10.72 -5.59 -0.94
C SER A 276 -9.63 -5.25 0.08
N LEU A 277 -9.85 -5.61 1.35
CA LEU A 277 -8.89 -5.41 2.45
C LEU A 277 -7.89 -6.58 2.61
N ASP A 278 -7.80 -7.48 1.63
CA ASP A 278 -6.75 -8.51 1.62
C ASP A 278 -5.42 -7.96 1.07
N ALA A 279 -4.36 -8.78 1.06
CA ALA A 279 -3.03 -8.33 0.63
C ALA A 279 -2.99 -7.81 -0.82
N ALA A 280 -3.78 -8.41 -1.72
CA ALA A 280 -3.83 -8.02 -3.12
C ALA A 280 -4.70 -6.76 -3.33
N GLY A 281 -5.86 -6.70 -2.66
CA GLY A 281 -6.76 -5.57 -2.67
C GLY A 281 -6.17 -4.33 -2.02
N LEU A 282 -5.46 -4.46 -0.89
CA LEU A 282 -4.71 -3.37 -0.27
C LEU A 282 -3.61 -2.84 -1.18
N SER A 283 -2.92 -3.72 -1.92
CA SER A 283 -1.94 -3.33 -2.93
C SER A 283 -2.59 -2.55 -4.08
N ASN A 284 -3.74 -3.01 -4.58
CA ASN A 284 -4.47 -2.30 -5.63
C ASN A 284 -5.01 -0.94 -5.15
N LEU A 285 -5.51 -0.88 -3.92
CA LEU A 285 -6.02 0.34 -3.28
C LEU A 285 -4.89 1.34 -3.02
N THR A 286 -3.74 0.90 -2.52
CA THR A 286 -2.57 1.77 -2.35
C THR A 286 -2.03 2.26 -3.69
N TYR A 287 -1.98 1.41 -4.71
CA TYR A 287 -1.62 1.86 -6.06
C TYR A 287 -2.64 2.84 -6.64
N LEU A 288 -3.95 2.64 -6.40
CA LEU A 288 -5.00 3.55 -6.82
C LEU A 288 -4.86 4.94 -6.17
N LEU A 289 -4.60 4.98 -4.86
CA LEU A 289 -4.51 6.20 -4.06
C LEU A 289 -3.19 6.96 -4.24
N TYR A 290 -2.09 6.25 -4.47
CA TYR A 290 -0.75 6.84 -4.47
C TYR A 290 -0.02 6.77 -5.82
N GLY A 291 -0.48 5.94 -6.76
CA GLY A 291 0.01 5.87 -8.14
C GLY A 291 1.54 5.76 -8.25
N SER A 292 2.11 6.45 -9.24
CA SER A 292 3.56 6.51 -9.50
C SER A 292 4.38 7.18 -8.39
N LYS A 293 3.75 7.84 -7.40
CA LYS A 293 4.49 8.42 -6.26
C LYS A 293 5.05 7.33 -5.34
N ILE A 294 4.44 6.14 -5.28
CA ILE A 294 4.99 4.99 -4.55
C ILE A 294 6.39 4.61 -5.03
N GLN A 295 6.66 4.74 -6.33
CA GLN A 295 7.98 4.44 -6.89
C GLN A 295 9.06 5.38 -6.33
N SER A 296 8.75 6.67 -6.17
CA SER A 296 9.68 7.63 -5.55
C SER A 296 9.99 7.32 -4.09
N TYR A 297 9.03 6.72 -3.36
CA TYR A 297 9.24 6.28 -1.97
C TYR A 297 10.02 4.97 -1.89
N VAL A 298 9.78 4.03 -2.80
CA VAL A 298 10.61 2.81 -2.90
C VAL A 298 12.05 3.20 -3.21
N ASP A 299 12.27 4.14 -4.13
CA ASP A 299 13.59 4.68 -4.46
C ASP A 299 14.23 5.38 -3.25
N THR A 300 13.47 6.22 -2.52
CA THR A 300 13.98 6.91 -1.32
C THR A 300 14.30 5.94 -0.18
N ALA A 301 13.44 4.94 0.04
CA ALA A 301 13.68 3.88 1.03
C ALA A 301 14.91 3.04 0.65
N GLN A 302 15.10 2.77 -0.65
CA GLN A 302 16.28 2.09 -1.17
C GLN A 302 17.55 2.95 -0.96
N ASP A 303 17.50 4.25 -1.23
CA ASP A 303 18.62 5.16 -0.97
C ASP A 303 18.99 5.19 0.51
N TRP A 304 18.01 5.21 1.42
CA TRP A 304 18.25 5.13 2.85
C TRP A 304 18.83 3.78 3.28
N TYR A 305 18.33 2.67 2.71
CA TYR A 305 18.91 1.36 2.92
C TYR A 305 20.38 1.32 2.46
N LEU A 306 20.70 1.90 1.31
CA LEU A 306 22.07 1.98 0.81
C LEU A 306 22.98 2.82 1.72
N LYS A 307 22.48 3.94 2.28
CA LYS A 307 23.19 4.72 3.30
C LYS A 307 23.42 3.94 4.61
N ALA A 308 22.46 3.12 5.02
CA ALA A 308 22.57 2.28 6.22
C ALA A 308 23.44 1.02 6.02
N LYS A 309 23.51 0.50 4.79
CA LYS A 309 24.24 -0.72 4.40
C LYS A 309 25.68 -0.82 4.93
N PRO A 310 26.57 0.21 4.83
CA PRO A 310 27.93 0.11 5.35
C PRO A 310 27.97 -0.11 6.87
N PHE A 311 27.04 0.48 7.62
CA PHE A 311 26.94 0.29 9.08
C PHE A 311 26.46 -1.12 9.44
N ILE A 312 25.47 -1.63 8.71
CA ILE A 312 24.97 -3.00 8.87
C ILE A 312 26.09 -4.01 8.58
N HIS A 313 26.85 -3.80 7.49
CA HIS A 313 27.96 -4.66 7.12
C HIS A 313 29.09 -4.63 8.16
N LYS A 314 29.44 -3.45 8.67
CA LYS A 314 30.44 -3.30 9.75
C LYS A 314 29.98 -4.02 11.02
N TRP A 315 28.71 -3.87 11.40
CA TRP A 315 28.14 -4.58 12.54
C TRP A 315 28.17 -6.10 12.36
N GLN A 316 27.86 -6.61 11.17
CA GLN A 316 27.94 -8.05 10.86
C GLN A 316 29.38 -8.58 10.91
N GLN A 317 30.35 -7.83 10.37
CA GLN A 317 31.77 -8.18 10.44
C GLN A 317 32.28 -8.21 11.88
N ASP A 318 31.93 -7.22 12.71
CA ASP A 318 32.29 -7.20 14.14
C ASP A 318 31.70 -8.41 14.89
N GLN A 319 30.50 -8.86 14.52
CA GLN A 319 29.90 -10.07 15.07
C GLN A 319 30.63 -11.34 14.61
N ALA A 320 31.04 -11.42 13.34
CA ALA A 320 31.81 -12.54 12.81
C ALA A 320 33.16 -12.68 13.51
N ILE A 321 33.88 -11.56 13.71
CA ILE A 321 35.15 -11.53 14.45
C ILE A 321 34.94 -12.03 15.89
N LYS A 322 33.90 -11.53 16.58
CA LYS A 322 33.56 -12.01 17.93
C LYS A 322 33.18 -13.49 17.96
N ALA A 323 32.54 -14.00 16.92
CA ALA A 323 32.20 -15.41 16.81
C ALA A 323 33.46 -16.28 16.62
N GLU A 324 34.41 -15.85 15.79
CA GLU A 324 35.72 -16.49 15.64
C GLU A 324 36.53 -16.47 16.94
N GLU A 325 36.57 -15.33 17.64
CA GLU A 325 37.21 -15.21 18.95
C GLU A 325 36.58 -16.17 19.99
N ARG A 326 35.25 -16.27 20.01
CA ARG A 326 34.55 -17.25 20.87
C ARG A 326 34.90 -18.68 20.48
N ALA A 327 34.93 -19.01 19.19
CA ALA A 327 35.28 -20.35 18.72
C ALA A 327 36.73 -20.73 19.10
N GLN A 328 37.68 -19.80 18.98
CA GLN A 328 39.06 -19.99 19.41
C GLN A 328 39.19 -20.14 20.94
N GLN A 329 38.40 -19.38 21.72
CA GLN A 329 38.33 -19.55 23.18
C GLN A 329 37.69 -20.88 23.58
N GLN A 330 36.69 -21.33 22.84
CA GLN A 330 35.99 -22.59 23.08
C GLN A 330 36.89 -23.79 22.74
N ALA A 331 37.71 -23.70 21.69
CA ALA A 331 38.73 -24.70 21.35
C ALA A 331 39.84 -24.86 22.43
N LYS A 332 40.05 -23.83 23.27
CA LYS A 332 40.95 -23.90 24.45
C LYS A 332 40.28 -24.50 25.69
N ARG A 333 38.96 -24.70 25.69
CA ARG A 333 38.21 -25.33 26.79
C ARG A 333 38.09 -26.83 26.52
N LEU A 334 38.14 -27.64 27.57
CA LEU A 334 37.85 -29.07 27.47
C LEU A 334 36.38 -29.25 27.05
N LEU A 335 36.13 -30.11 26.07
CA LEU A 335 34.78 -30.44 25.58
C LEU A 335 34.02 -31.16 26.70
N GLY A 336 33.00 -30.50 27.25
CA GLY A 336 32.01 -31.13 28.12
C GLY A 336 30.97 -31.91 27.32
N THR A 337 29.99 -32.49 28.01
CA THR A 337 28.80 -33.07 27.38
C THR A 337 27.64 -32.10 27.50
N ASP A 338 26.97 -31.82 26.39
CA ASP A 338 25.75 -31.01 26.40
C ASP A 338 24.63 -31.80 27.07
N VAL A 339 24.13 -31.30 28.20
CA VAL A 339 22.95 -31.84 28.88
C VAL A 339 21.78 -30.91 28.58
N VAL A 340 20.78 -31.42 27.86
CA VAL A 340 19.57 -30.67 27.53
C VAL A 340 18.65 -30.67 28.76
N PHE A 341 18.43 -29.49 29.34
CA PHE A 341 17.48 -29.31 30.45
C PHE A 341 16.10 -28.96 29.89
N THR A 342 15.04 -29.39 30.58
CA THR A 342 13.68 -28.94 30.26
C THR A 342 13.53 -27.47 30.63
N GLU A 343 13.23 -26.63 29.65
CA GLU A 343 13.04 -25.20 29.86
C GLU A 343 11.57 -24.85 30.13
N PHE A 344 11.34 -23.99 31.11
CA PHE A 344 10.00 -23.54 31.49
C PHE A 344 9.42 -22.46 30.56
N ASP A 345 10.23 -21.81 29.72
CA ASP A 345 9.82 -20.83 28.69
C ASP A 345 10.81 -20.84 27.50
N PRO A 346 10.67 -21.80 26.55
CA PRO A 346 11.56 -21.88 25.40
C PRO A 346 11.29 -20.68 24.47
N GLN A 347 12.19 -19.69 24.55
CA GLN A 347 12.22 -18.55 23.64
C GLN A 347 13.29 -18.80 22.57
N PRO A 348 13.07 -18.37 21.33
CA PRO A 348 14.12 -18.39 20.31
C PRO A 348 15.29 -17.49 20.73
N ASP A 349 16.46 -17.72 20.15
CA ASP A 349 17.68 -16.95 20.45
C ASP A 349 17.53 -15.46 20.15
N PHE A 350 16.62 -15.10 19.25
CA PHE A 350 16.23 -13.73 18.95
C PHE A 350 14.71 -13.61 18.80
N ILE A 351 14.10 -12.71 19.58
CA ILE A 351 12.68 -12.34 19.43
C ILE A 351 12.43 -10.92 19.90
N ILE A 352 11.57 -10.21 19.18
CA ILE A 352 10.94 -8.97 19.61
C ILE A 352 9.48 -9.29 19.92
N LYS A 353 9.11 -9.30 21.21
CA LYS A 353 7.75 -9.66 21.64
C LYS A 353 6.72 -8.64 21.22
N ARG A 354 7.07 -7.35 21.23
CA ARG A 354 6.16 -6.25 20.89
C ARG A 354 6.88 -5.09 20.22
N VAL A 355 6.32 -4.60 19.13
CA VAL A 355 6.67 -3.31 18.51
C VAL A 355 5.41 -2.46 18.49
N VAL A 356 5.49 -1.22 18.96
CA VAL A 356 4.42 -0.23 18.91
C VAL A 356 4.94 0.99 18.16
N LEU A 357 4.23 1.38 17.11
CA LEU A 357 4.50 2.58 16.32
C LEU A 357 3.25 3.48 16.38
N SER A 358 3.41 4.73 16.79
CA SER A 358 2.38 5.75 16.75
C SER A 358 2.86 6.91 15.89
N THR A 359 2.08 7.25 14.87
CA THR A 359 2.36 8.34 13.94
C THR A 359 1.16 9.27 13.77
N GLU A 360 1.42 10.56 13.58
CA GLU A 360 0.41 11.55 13.24
C GLU A 360 0.44 11.79 11.73
N ILE A 361 -0.70 11.60 11.08
CA ILE A 361 -0.87 11.80 9.64
C ILE A 361 -2.00 12.82 9.41
N PRO A 362 -2.02 13.52 8.25
CA PRO A 362 -2.98 14.60 8.02
C PRO A 362 -4.46 14.22 8.14
N TRP A 363 -4.78 12.93 8.14
CA TRP A 363 -6.13 12.38 8.18
C TRP A 363 -6.46 11.65 9.50
N GLY A 364 -5.51 11.56 10.45
CA GLY A 364 -5.76 10.95 11.75
C GLY A 364 -4.50 10.53 12.49
N ARG A 365 -4.68 9.74 13.55
CA ARG A 365 -3.60 9.05 14.26
C ARG A 365 -3.58 7.58 13.83
N LEU A 366 -2.41 7.09 13.45
CA LEU A 366 -2.21 5.69 13.11
C LEU A 366 -1.36 5.02 14.19
N GLU A 367 -1.85 3.90 14.71
CA GLU A 367 -1.15 3.04 15.64
C GLU A 367 -0.96 1.65 15.03
N LEU A 368 0.29 1.23 14.92
CA LEU A 368 0.68 -0.09 14.43
C LEU A 368 1.30 -0.87 15.59
N LYS A 369 0.76 -2.05 15.88
CA LYS A 369 1.30 -3.01 16.85
C LYS A 369 1.72 -4.29 16.12
N VAL A 370 2.97 -4.69 16.30
CA VAL A 370 3.49 -5.96 15.78
C VAL A 370 3.94 -6.83 16.95
N LEU A 371 3.52 -8.09 16.97
CA LEU A 371 3.84 -9.03 18.04
C LEU A 371 4.68 -10.21 17.51
N ASP A 372 5.54 -10.71 18.39
CA ASP A 372 6.30 -11.96 18.23
C ASP A 372 7.20 -12.01 16.97
N ILE A 373 7.91 -10.92 16.64
CA ILE A 373 8.84 -10.89 15.50
C ILE A 373 10.05 -11.78 15.82
N ASN A 374 10.20 -12.89 15.11
CA ASN A 374 11.33 -13.80 15.26
C ASN A 374 11.62 -14.53 13.93
N GLY A 375 12.86 -15.01 13.77
CA GLY A 375 13.30 -15.81 12.63
C GLY A 375 13.15 -17.32 12.81
N ASP A 376 12.68 -17.78 13.97
CA ASP A 376 12.60 -19.19 14.37
C ASP A 376 11.19 -19.52 14.88
N GLN A 377 10.25 -19.54 13.92
CA GLN A 377 8.84 -19.80 14.17
C GLN A 377 8.56 -21.21 14.73
N PRO A 378 9.31 -22.27 14.36
CA PRO A 378 9.16 -23.59 14.98
C PRO A 378 9.37 -23.59 16.50
N VAL A 379 10.33 -22.80 17.00
CA VAL A 379 10.60 -22.69 18.45
C VAL A 379 9.53 -21.87 19.16
N SER A 380 9.15 -20.72 18.61
CA SER A 380 8.16 -19.83 19.26
C SER A 380 6.72 -20.34 19.18
N LYS A 381 6.39 -21.20 18.19
CA LYS A 381 5.05 -21.74 17.91
C LYS A 381 3.96 -20.67 17.80
N ARG A 382 4.34 -19.43 17.49
CA ARG A 382 3.44 -18.28 17.37
C ARG A 382 3.68 -17.59 16.04
N PRO A 383 2.60 -17.25 15.30
CA PRO A 383 2.74 -16.43 14.10
C PRO A 383 3.08 -14.99 14.50
N ILE A 384 3.74 -14.28 13.59
CA ILE A 384 3.88 -12.83 13.69
C ILE A 384 2.49 -12.22 13.51
N ARG A 385 2.05 -11.39 14.45
CA ARG A 385 0.72 -10.76 14.43
C ARG A 385 0.85 -9.26 14.24
N TYR A 386 -0.02 -8.69 13.44
CA TYR A 386 -0.05 -7.25 13.14
C TYR A 386 -1.44 -6.71 13.47
N PHE A 387 -1.48 -5.59 14.17
CA PHE A 387 -2.70 -4.84 14.45
C PHE A 387 -2.48 -3.42 13.99
N VAL A 388 -3.42 -2.92 13.20
CA VAL A 388 -3.41 -1.57 12.66
C VAL A 388 -4.68 -0.88 13.15
N GLU A 389 -4.51 0.20 13.89
CA GLU A 389 -5.60 1.02 14.39
C GLU A 389 -5.46 2.42 13.81
N LEU A 390 -6.55 2.89 13.19
CA LEU A 390 -6.62 4.22 12.62
C LEU A 390 -7.71 5.00 13.33
N GLN A 391 -7.34 6.15 13.88
CA GLN A 391 -8.26 7.09 14.51
C GLN A 391 -8.36 8.36 13.65
N PRO A 392 -9.46 8.56 12.89
CA PRO A 392 -9.62 9.73 12.03
C PRO A 392 -9.68 11.04 12.83
N LEU A 393 -9.23 12.14 12.22
CA LEU A 393 -9.38 13.49 12.77
C LEU A 393 -10.88 13.80 13.02
N GLY A 394 -11.27 13.99 14.28
CA GLY A 394 -12.63 14.39 14.67
C GLY A 394 -13.44 13.37 15.48
N GLN A 395 -12.95 12.14 15.69
CA GLN A 395 -13.55 11.20 16.65
C GLN A 395 -12.72 11.11 17.93
N THR A 396 -13.21 11.74 19.00
CA THR A 396 -12.77 11.46 20.37
C THR A 396 -13.03 10.00 20.68
N ALA A 397 -12.00 9.27 21.12
CA ALA A 397 -12.09 7.87 21.52
C ALA A 397 -13.21 7.70 22.56
N VAL A 398 -14.29 7.03 22.18
CA VAL A 398 -15.20 6.44 23.16
C VAL A 398 -14.48 5.20 23.67
N MET A 399 -13.78 5.33 24.79
CA MET A 399 -13.30 4.16 25.52
C MET A 399 -14.49 3.27 25.88
N LYS A 400 -14.43 2.00 25.47
CA LYS A 400 -15.15 0.91 26.12
C LYS A 400 -14.19 -0.25 26.35
#